data_AF-A0A960XT91-F1
#
_entry.id   AF-A0A960XT91-F1
#
_cell.length_a   1.000
_cell.length_b   1.000
_cell.length_c   1.000
_cell.angle_alpha   90.00
_cell.angle_beta   90.00
_cell.angle_gamma   90.00
#
_symmetry.space_group_name_H-M   'P 1'
#
loop_
_entity.id
_entity.type
_entity.pdbx_description
1 polymer ?
#
loop_
_entity_poly.entity_id
_entity_poly.type
_entity_poly.pdbx_seq_one_letter_code
_entity_poly.pdbx_strand_id
1 'polypeptide(L)'
;MAQSEFLWQQQPEAEGELQAILKHACNKNQTLRQLDHDLIHISSTRLIDWIDHYSLPMKDATMKRLTAVGYQTCEDSEKRTVLNHPGAVLPMISLRKDKGSQTGVAVKVESIASYQQAHGLSGTIEGSPLSGFRRCLISSEGGVDFYVTERRGTRTLDPTFEDSSYLSRYHQASELWKGRARGLPDSDEAMQRTEACVDRMVQLVGKDLAAWIAMEGEREYWQGRNTAGHVQKGRQDRLGMGWANHDHHTFRSSRHFFRHLVNLMEKMGFHCRERFYAGKEAGWGAQVMENSTCGIVLFLDVDLAPEELHIDFAHDPLPDLGRLGTIGLWCALHGDSVLNAGMHHLEVFF
;
A
#
# COMPACT_ATOMS: atom_id res chain seq x y z
N MET A 1 21.41 6.07 19.26
CA MET A 1 22.31 6.08 18.09
C MET A 1 21.70 7.04 17.10
N ALA A 2 22.44 8.03 16.60
CA ALA A 2 21.91 8.90 15.55
C ALA A 2 21.57 8.03 14.34
N GLN A 3 20.28 7.94 13.99
CA GLN A 3 19.85 7.35 12.72
C GLN A 3 20.60 8.11 11.62
N SER A 4 21.45 7.41 10.85
CA SER A 4 22.00 7.99 9.63
C SER A 4 20.81 8.44 8.77
N GLU A 5 20.78 9.71 8.40
CA GLU A 5 19.71 10.28 7.59
C GLU A 5 19.59 9.47 6.29
N PHE A 6 18.45 8.79 6.11
CA PHE A 6 18.23 7.97 4.93
C PHE A 6 18.03 8.91 3.74
N LEU A 7 19.04 9.00 2.88
CA LEU A 7 19.00 9.90 1.73
C LEU A 7 18.41 9.17 0.52
N TRP A 8 17.15 9.47 0.19
CA TRP A 8 16.54 8.98 -1.04
C TRP A 8 17.30 9.50 -2.27
N GLN A 9 17.67 8.58 -3.15
CA GLN A 9 18.26 8.88 -4.45
C GLN A 9 17.30 8.43 -5.55
N GLN A 10 17.19 9.24 -6.60
CA GLN A 10 16.49 8.82 -7.81
C GLN A 10 17.21 7.63 -8.44
N GLN A 11 16.45 6.69 -9.02
CA GLN A 11 16.96 5.47 -9.64
C GLN A 11 16.52 5.38 -11.12
N PRO A 12 16.86 6.35 -11.97
CA PRO A 12 16.32 6.45 -13.32
C PRO A 12 16.74 5.28 -14.22
N GLU A 13 17.93 4.72 -14.03
CA GLU A 13 18.38 3.55 -14.79
C GLU A 13 17.55 2.31 -14.46
N ALA A 14 17.22 2.10 -13.18
CA ALA A 14 16.36 1.01 -12.74
C ALA A 14 14.93 1.16 -13.28
N GLU A 15 14.37 2.38 -13.21
CA GLU A 15 13.05 2.67 -13.81
C GLU A 15 13.07 2.45 -15.33
N GLY A 16 14.13 2.89 -16.02
CA GLY A 16 14.31 2.69 -17.46
C GLY A 16 14.32 1.22 -17.87
N GLU A 17 14.94 0.34 -17.07
CA GLU A 17 14.89 -1.11 -17.29
C GLU A 17 13.46 -1.67 -17.20
N LEU A 18 12.67 -1.21 -16.22
CA LEU A 18 11.27 -1.64 -16.08
C LEU A 18 10.39 -1.13 -17.22
N GLN A 19 10.57 0.14 -17.62
CA GLN A 19 9.88 0.70 -18.78
C GLN A 19 10.20 -0.06 -20.06
N ALA A 20 11.45 -0.48 -20.26
CA ALA A 20 11.85 -1.30 -21.40
C ALA A 20 11.16 -2.68 -21.41
N ILE A 21 11.08 -3.34 -20.24
CA ILE A 21 10.36 -4.61 -20.08
C ILE A 21 8.87 -4.41 -20.40
N LEU A 22 8.23 -3.40 -19.82
CA LEU A 22 6.80 -3.11 -20.01
C LEU A 22 6.47 -2.79 -21.47
N LYS A 23 7.30 -1.98 -22.12
CA LYS A 23 7.15 -1.65 -23.55
C LYS A 23 7.27 -2.89 -24.43
N HIS A 24 8.21 -3.78 -24.15
CA HIS A 24 8.31 -5.06 -24.86
C HIS A 24 7.02 -5.89 -24.68
N ALA A 25 6.51 -5.96 -23.45
CA ALA A 25 5.30 -6.70 -23.15
C ALA A 25 4.06 -6.15 -23.89
N CYS A 26 3.84 -4.83 -23.87
CA CYS A 26 2.73 -4.18 -24.58
C CYS A 26 2.81 -4.35 -26.11
N ASN A 27 4.03 -4.47 -26.68
CA ASN A 27 4.19 -4.76 -28.10
C ASN A 27 3.78 -6.20 -28.48
N LYS A 28 3.80 -7.13 -27.52
CA LYS A 28 3.52 -8.56 -27.74
C LYS A 28 2.15 -9.00 -27.27
N ASN A 29 1.56 -8.29 -26.32
CA ASN A 29 0.26 -8.57 -25.73
C ASN A 29 -0.68 -7.38 -25.96
N GLN A 30 -1.67 -7.57 -26.85
CA GLN A 30 -2.67 -6.58 -27.23
C GLN A 30 -3.60 -6.24 -26.08
N THR A 31 -3.98 -7.23 -25.26
CA THR A 31 -4.84 -7.01 -24.10
C THR A 31 -4.16 -6.08 -23.08
N LEU A 32 -2.88 -6.30 -22.78
CA LEU A 32 -2.09 -5.43 -21.89
C LEU A 32 -1.92 -4.02 -22.47
N ARG A 33 -1.68 -3.90 -23.78
CA ARG A 33 -1.57 -2.61 -24.47
C ARG A 33 -2.89 -1.82 -24.46
N GLN A 34 -4.01 -2.51 -24.56
CA GLN A 34 -5.32 -1.87 -24.45
C GLN A 34 -5.54 -1.33 -23.05
N LEU A 35 -5.17 -2.10 -22.02
CA LEU A 35 -5.21 -1.61 -20.64
C LEU A 35 -4.32 -0.38 -20.43
N ASP A 36 -3.09 -0.35 -20.98
CA ASP A 36 -2.20 0.81 -20.93
C ASP A 36 -2.85 2.08 -21.48
N HIS A 37 -3.46 1.96 -22.67
CA HIS A 37 -4.22 3.04 -23.30
C HIS A 37 -5.39 3.49 -22.40
N ASP A 38 -6.18 2.55 -21.91
CA ASP A 38 -7.40 2.86 -21.18
C ASP A 38 -7.13 3.49 -19.81
N LEU A 39 -6.06 3.08 -19.11
CA LEU A 39 -5.66 3.70 -17.85
C LEU A 39 -5.35 5.19 -17.99
N ILE A 40 -4.66 5.59 -19.07
CA ILE A 40 -4.37 6.99 -19.36
C ILE A 40 -5.67 7.75 -19.68
N HIS A 41 -6.53 7.18 -20.52
CA HIS A 41 -7.71 7.88 -21.03
C HIS A 41 -8.89 7.92 -20.05
N ILE A 42 -9.03 6.94 -19.16
CA ILE A 42 -10.19 6.81 -18.27
C ILE A 42 -9.85 7.24 -16.84
N SER A 43 -8.70 6.82 -16.30
CA SER A 43 -8.29 7.13 -14.92
C SER A 43 -7.15 8.14 -14.80
N SER A 44 -6.54 8.54 -15.92
CA SER A 44 -5.38 9.44 -15.95
C SER A 44 -4.20 8.91 -15.12
N THR A 45 -3.95 7.59 -15.20
CA THR A 45 -2.85 6.91 -14.53
C THR A 45 -2.04 6.10 -15.54
N ARG A 46 -0.72 5.95 -15.33
CA ARG A 46 0.15 5.16 -16.22
C ARG A 46 0.15 3.68 -15.81
N LEU A 47 0.26 2.75 -16.77
CA LEU A 47 0.30 1.31 -16.46
C LEU A 47 1.45 0.92 -15.53
N ILE A 48 2.60 1.61 -15.60
CA ILE A 48 3.76 1.29 -14.76
C ILE A 48 3.46 1.42 -13.26
N ASP A 49 2.54 2.30 -12.88
CA ASP A 49 2.11 2.56 -11.51
C ASP A 49 1.22 1.44 -10.93
N TRP A 50 0.72 0.56 -11.82
CA TRP A 50 -0.12 -0.58 -11.49
C TRP A 50 0.63 -1.91 -11.55
N ILE A 51 1.94 -1.93 -11.78
CA ILE A 51 2.68 -3.19 -11.82
C ILE A 51 2.90 -3.71 -10.39
N ASP A 52 2.46 -4.94 -10.12
CA ASP A 52 2.79 -5.67 -8.89
C ASP A 52 4.22 -6.23 -9.00
N HIS A 53 4.47 -6.98 -10.08
CA HIS A 53 5.77 -7.58 -10.36
C HIS A 53 5.92 -7.98 -11.83
N TYR A 54 7.16 -8.21 -12.24
CA TYR A 54 7.50 -8.88 -13.50
C TYR A 54 7.94 -10.31 -13.24
N SER A 55 7.65 -11.21 -14.18
CA SER A 55 8.25 -12.54 -14.24
C SER A 55 9.08 -12.64 -15.51
N LEU A 56 10.36 -12.98 -15.41
CA LEU A 56 11.26 -13.09 -16.56
C LEU A 56 11.94 -14.46 -16.57
N PRO A 57 12.28 -15.01 -17.75
CA PRO A 57 13.10 -16.22 -17.80
C PRO A 57 14.49 -15.97 -17.20
N MET A 58 14.96 -16.87 -16.34
CA MET A 58 16.28 -16.79 -15.75
C MET A 58 17.36 -16.99 -16.82
N LYS A 59 18.16 -15.94 -17.04
CA LYS A 59 19.34 -15.93 -17.90
C LYS A 59 20.42 -15.12 -17.21
N ASP A 60 21.69 -15.55 -17.32
CA ASP A 60 22.82 -14.85 -16.71
C ASP A 60 22.89 -13.37 -17.11
N ALA A 61 22.60 -13.07 -18.38
CA ALA A 61 22.56 -11.70 -18.89
C ALA A 61 21.46 -10.85 -18.22
N THR A 62 20.28 -11.43 -17.96
CA THR A 62 19.18 -10.73 -17.27
C THR A 62 19.57 -10.42 -15.83
N MET A 63 20.11 -11.40 -15.10
CA MET A 63 20.56 -11.21 -13.72
C MET A 63 21.62 -10.11 -13.63
N LYS A 64 22.67 -10.19 -14.47
CA LYS A 64 23.74 -9.17 -14.50
C LYS A 64 23.20 -7.77 -14.77
N ARG A 65 22.26 -7.62 -15.71
CA ARG A 65 21.67 -6.32 -16.05
C ARG A 65 20.86 -5.73 -14.89
N LEU A 66 20.03 -6.54 -14.23
CA LEU A 66 19.21 -6.08 -13.11
C LEU A 66 20.06 -5.72 -11.89
N THR A 67 21.07 -6.54 -11.57
CA THR A 67 22.01 -6.24 -10.47
C THR A 67 22.82 -4.96 -10.75
N ALA A 68 23.18 -4.69 -12.02
CA ALA A 68 23.90 -3.48 -12.38
C ALA A 68 23.10 -2.19 -12.13
N VAL A 69 21.76 -2.26 -12.12
CA VAL A 69 20.86 -1.15 -11.79
C VAL A 69 20.31 -1.24 -10.36
N GLY A 70 20.96 -1.98 -9.46
CA GLY A 70 20.67 -1.94 -8.02
C GLY A 70 19.68 -2.97 -7.49
N TYR A 71 19.11 -3.85 -8.33
CA TYR A 71 18.28 -4.95 -7.84
C TYR A 71 19.11 -6.00 -7.06
N GLN A 72 18.56 -6.47 -5.95
CA GLN A 72 19.18 -7.45 -5.06
C GLN A 72 18.27 -8.65 -4.87
N THR A 73 18.87 -9.83 -4.65
CA THR A 73 18.13 -11.06 -4.34
C THR A 73 17.52 -10.97 -2.96
N CYS A 74 16.20 -11.13 -2.86
CA CYS A 74 15.48 -11.21 -1.58
C CYS A 74 14.92 -12.61 -1.28
N GLU A 75 14.74 -13.45 -2.31
CA GLU A 75 14.33 -14.85 -2.18
C GLU A 75 15.03 -15.66 -3.27
N ASP A 76 15.57 -16.83 -2.92
CA ASP A 76 16.04 -17.79 -3.91
C ASP A 76 15.49 -19.19 -3.58
N SER A 77 14.80 -19.78 -4.55
CA SER A 77 14.18 -21.10 -4.45
C SER A 77 14.54 -21.96 -5.65
N GLU A 78 14.14 -23.23 -5.63
CA GLU A 78 14.33 -24.13 -6.76
C GLU A 78 13.61 -23.65 -8.04
N LYS A 79 12.47 -22.95 -7.88
CA LYS A 79 11.62 -22.53 -9.01
C LYS A 79 11.97 -21.14 -9.54
N ARG A 80 12.44 -20.23 -8.68
CA ARG A 80 12.69 -18.83 -9.03
C ARG A 80 13.69 -18.15 -8.11
N THR A 81 14.25 -17.05 -8.60
CA THR A 81 14.95 -16.04 -7.81
C THR A 81 14.14 -14.75 -7.83
N VAL A 82 13.77 -14.20 -6.68
CA VAL A 82 13.04 -12.92 -6.59
C VAL A 82 14.00 -11.81 -6.24
N LEU A 83 13.93 -10.72 -7.00
CA LEU A 83 14.71 -9.53 -6.82
C LEU A 83 13.84 -8.35 -6.39
N ASN A 84 14.35 -7.53 -5.47
CA ASN A 84 13.78 -6.23 -5.10
C ASN A 84 14.83 -5.12 -5.22
N HIS A 85 14.37 -3.88 -5.35
CA HIS A 85 15.26 -2.72 -5.32
C HIS A 85 15.21 -2.08 -3.92
N PRO A 86 16.29 -2.07 -3.12
CA PRO A 86 16.24 -1.55 -1.75
C PRO A 86 16.22 -0.02 -1.67
N GLY A 87 16.68 0.66 -2.73
CA GLY A 87 16.78 2.12 -2.77
C GLY A 87 15.60 2.86 -3.39
N ALA A 88 14.53 2.15 -3.80
CA ALA A 88 13.36 2.75 -4.45
C ALA A 88 12.14 1.83 -4.35
N VAL A 89 10.95 2.41 -4.34
CA VAL A 89 9.69 1.67 -4.41
C VAL A 89 9.45 1.25 -5.87
N LEU A 90 10.06 0.13 -6.26
CA LEU A 90 9.94 -0.45 -7.60
C LEU A 90 9.34 -1.86 -7.56
N PRO A 91 8.61 -2.28 -8.60
CA PRO A 91 8.10 -3.65 -8.74
C PRO A 91 9.19 -4.71 -8.54
N MET A 92 8.81 -5.81 -7.89
CA MET A 92 9.68 -6.97 -7.75
C MET A 92 9.86 -7.66 -9.11
N ILE A 93 10.97 -8.39 -9.27
CA ILE A 93 11.24 -9.19 -10.46
C ILE A 93 11.48 -10.64 -10.06
N SER A 94 10.63 -11.53 -10.57
CA SER A 94 10.72 -12.98 -10.42
C SER A 94 11.45 -13.58 -11.62
N LEU A 95 12.69 -14.03 -11.42
CA LEU A 95 13.46 -14.76 -12.42
C LEU A 95 13.14 -16.25 -12.35
N ARG A 96 12.41 -16.74 -13.34
CA ARG A 96 11.86 -18.10 -13.43
C ARG A 96 12.91 -19.08 -13.96
N LYS A 97 13.19 -20.15 -13.21
CA LYS A 97 14.22 -21.15 -13.53
C LYS A 97 13.72 -22.28 -14.44
N ASP A 98 12.41 -22.39 -14.64
CA ASP A 98 11.81 -23.39 -15.51
C ASP A 98 12.17 -23.19 -17.00
N LYS A 99 12.40 -24.29 -17.72
CA LYS A 99 12.71 -24.21 -19.16
C LYS A 99 11.44 -23.81 -19.91
N GLY A 100 11.55 -22.77 -20.73
CA GLY A 100 10.45 -22.28 -21.56
C GLY A 100 9.51 -21.29 -20.87
N SER A 101 9.87 -20.77 -19.68
CA SER A 101 9.13 -19.67 -19.07
C SER A 101 8.96 -18.51 -20.04
N GLN A 102 7.77 -17.92 -20.02
CA GLN A 102 7.46 -16.72 -20.78
C GLN A 102 7.73 -15.47 -19.95
N THR A 103 7.73 -14.31 -20.60
CA THR A 103 7.71 -13.03 -19.87
C THR A 103 6.32 -12.86 -19.28
N GLY A 104 6.22 -12.53 -17.99
CA GLY A 104 4.97 -12.26 -17.30
C GLY A 104 4.93 -10.82 -16.81
N VAL A 105 3.79 -10.16 -17.00
CA VAL A 105 3.48 -8.86 -16.38
C VAL A 105 2.29 -9.05 -15.46
N ALA A 106 2.46 -8.77 -14.18
CA ALA A 106 1.38 -8.83 -13.20
C ALA A 106 0.95 -7.40 -12.81
N VAL A 107 -0.33 -7.12 -12.97
CA VAL A 107 -0.95 -5.83 -12.64
C VAL A 107 -1.75 -5.97 -11.34
N LYS A 108 -1.49 -5.10 -10.36
CA LYS A 108 -2.24 -5.08 -9.09
C LYS A 108 -3.64 -4.50 -9.30
N VAL A 109 -4.63 -5.15 -8.72
CA VAL A 109 -6.03 -4.70 -8.66
C VAL A 109 -6.55 -4.90 -7.24
N GLU A 110 -7.54 -4.09 -6.84
CA GLU A 110 -8.19 -4.23 -5.54
C GLU A 110 -9.02 -5.52 -5.45
N SER A 111 -9.66 -5.89 -6.56
CA SER A 111 -10.40 -7.14 -6.73
C SER A 111 -10.31 -7.64 -8.17
N ILE A 112 -9.76 -8.84 -8.34
CA ILE A 112 -9.75 -9.62 -9.58
C ILE A 112 -11.19 -9.88 -10.03
N ALA A 113 -12.13 -10.12 -9.11
CA ALA A 113 -13.53 -10.33 -9.47
C ALA A 113 -14.16 -9.06 -10.07
N SER A 114 -13.91 -7.89 -9.47
CA SER A 114 -14.35 -6.60 -10.04
C SER A 114 -13.69 -6.29 -11.38
N TYR A 115 -12.39 -6.61 -11.52
CA TYR A 115 -11.69 -6.53 -12.81
C TYR A 115 -12.35 -7.42 -13.86
N GLN A 116 -12.58 -8.69 -13.57
CA GLN A 116 -13.24 -9.61 -14.49
C GLN A 116 -14.63 -9.12 -14.89
N GLN A 117 -15.41 -8.58 -13.94
CA GLN A 117 -16.72 -8.00 -14.23
C GLN A 117 -16.63 -6.80 -15.17
N ALA A 118 -15.71 -5.86 -14.93
CA ALA A 118 -15.52 -4.65 -15.74
C ALA A 118 -15.11 -4.99 -17.19
N HIS A 119 -14.39 -6.09 -17.38
CA HIS A 119 -13.88 -6.54 -18.68
C HIS A 119 -14.69 -7.69 -19.31
N GLY A 120 -15.77 -8.14 -18.68
CA GLY A 120 -16.62 -9.23 -19.17
C GLY A 120 -15.90 -10.59 -19.26
N LEU A 121 -14.96 -10.85 -18.34
CA LEU A 121 -14.12 -12.04 -18.28
C LEU A 121 -14.61 -13.05 -17.23
N SER A 122 -14.17 -14.30 -17.34
CA SER A 122 -14.53 -15.38 -16.40
C SER A 122 -13.35 -16.33 -16.15
N GLY A 123 -12.14 -15.79 -16.02
CA GLY A 123 -10.92 -16.58 -15.80
C GLY A 123 -10.87 -17.24 -14.42
N THR A 124 -10.13 -18.33 -14.29
CA THR A 124 -9.91 -18.99 -12.99
C THR A 124 -9.04 -18.10 -12.11
N ILE A 125 -9.50 -17.83 -10.88
CA ILE A 125 -8.71 -17.12 -9.87
C ILE A 125 -7.99 -18.15 -9.00
N GLU A 126 -6.65 -18.13 -9.02
CA GLU A 126 -5.82 -18.95 -8.15
C GLU A 126 -5.68 -18.30 -6.76
N GLY A 127 -5.81 -19.11 -5.70
CA GLY A 127 -5.74 -18.68 -4.30
C GLY A 127 -7.12 -18.56 -3.65
N SER A 128 -7.20 -18.85 -2.35
CA SER A 128 -8.45 -18.77 -1.57
C SER A 128 -9.04 -17.35 -1.61
N PRO A 129 -10.38 -17.17 -1.56
CA PRO A 129 -10.97 -15.84 -1.47
C PRO A 129 -10.38 -15.01 -0.33
N LEU A 130 -10.10 -13.74 -0.60
CA LEU A 130 -9.50 -12.79 0.34
C LEU A 130 -8.12 -13.20 0.90
N SER A 131 -7.49 -14.26 0.41
CA SER A 131 -6.17 -14.68 0.89
C SER A 131 -5.08 -13.67 0.55
N GLY A 132 -3.91 -13.87 1.15
CA GLY A 132 -2.79 -12.93 1.06
C GLY A 132 -2.36 -12.62 -0.37
N PHE A 133 -2.30 -13.61 -1.25
CA PHE A 133 -1.99 -13.38 -2.67
C PHE A 133 -2.86 -14.25 -3.55
N ARG A 134 -3.47 -13.62 -4.56
CA ARG A 134 -4.31 -14.26 -5.57
C ARG A 134 -3.94 -13.72 -6.94
N ARG A 135 -4.15 -14.52 -7.98
CA ARG A 135 -3.92 -14.08 -9.37
C ARG A 135 -4.89 -14.70 -10.35
N CYS A 136 -5.03 -14.07 -11.50
CA CYS A 136 -5.74 -14.62 -12.65
C CYS A 136 -4.97 -14.29 -13.93
N LEU A 137 -4.77 -15.29 -14.79
CA LEU A 137 -4.22 -15.08 -16.13
C LEU A 137 -5.32 -14.48 -17.01
N ILE A 138 -5.06 -13.29 -17.56
CA ILE A 138 -6.00 -12.56 -18.42
C ILE A 138 -5.76 -12.91 -19.89
N SER A 139 -4.50 -12.95 -20.31
CA SER A 139 -4.14 -13.29 -21.69
C SER A 139 -2.72 -13.86 -21.75
N SER A 140 -2.48 -14.70 -22.75
CA SER A 140 -1.15 -15.20 -23.11
C SER A 140 -0.96 -14.98 -24.61
N GLU A 141 -0.19 -13.96 -24.97
CA GLU A 141 -0.08 -13.46 -26.33
C GLU A 141 1.38 -13.14 -26.65
N GLY A 142 1.88 -13.58 -27.82
CA GLY A 142 3.21 -13.19 -28.29
C GLY A 142 4.38 -13.60 -27.39
N GLY A 143 4.21 -14.64 -26.53
CA GLY A 143 5.20 -15.05 -25.54
C GLY A 143 5.19 -14.22 -24.25
N VAL A 144 4.08 -13.50 -24.01
CA VAL A 144 3.87 -12.66 -22.83
C VAL A 144 2.56 -13.03 -22.14
N ASP A 145 2.67 -13.44 -20.89
CA ASP A 145 1.55 -13.68 -20.00
C ASP A 145 1.18 -12.39 -19.25
N PHE A 146 -0.07 -11.99 -19.34
CA PHE A 146 -0.62 -10.87 -18.58
C PHE A 146 -1.52 -11.39 -17.47
N TYR A 147 -1.11 -11.14 -16.23
CA TYR A 147 -1.85 -11.47 -15.01
C TYR A 147 -2.43 -10.21 -14.35
N VAL A 148 -3.57 -10.37 -13.69
CA VAL A 148 -4.01 -9.45 -12.62
C VAL A 148 -3.88 -10.13 -11.26
N THR A 149 -3.52 -9.35 -10.23
CA THR A 149 -3.22 -9.87 -8.89
C THR A 149 -3.91 -9.06 -7.80
N GLU A 150 -4.36 -9.76 -6.76
CA GLU A 150 -4.78 -9.18 -5.47
C GLU A 150 -3.73 -9.53 -4.41
N ARG A 151 -3.41 -8.57 -3.54
CA ARG A 151 -2.48 -8.74 -2.43
C ARG A 151 -3.07 -8.18 -1.14
N ARG A 152 -2.93 -8.92 -0.04
CA ARG A 152 -3.38 -8.53 1.30
C ARG A 152 -2.35 -8.94 2.34
N GLY A 153 -1.54 -8.00 2.81
CA GLY A 153 -0.60 -8.23 3.91
C GLY A 153 0.41 -9.36 3.66
N THR A 154 0.95 -9.49 2.46
CA THR A 154 1.99 -10.48 2.15
C THR A 154 2.93 -10.04 1.04
N ARG A 155 4.14 -10.60 1.02
CA ARG A 155 5.13 -10.43 -0.06
C ARG A 155 5.28 -11.64 -0.97
N THR A 156 4.60 -12.75 -0.69
CA THR A 156 4.70 -13.94 -1.56
C THR A 156 4.19 -13.63 -2.98
N LEU A 157 4.77 -14.31 -3.96
CA LEU A 157 4.33 -14.29 -5.36
C LEU A 157 3.55 -15.56 -5.74
N ASP A 158 3.32 -16.45 -4.77
CA ASP A 158 2.55 -17.68 -4.97
C ASP A 158 1.13 -17.55 -4.41
N PRO A 159 0.12 -18.03 -5.16
CA PRO A 159 -1.26 -18.05 -4.67
C PRO A 159 -1.36 -18.70 -3.29
N THR A 160 -2.01 -18.00 -2.36
CA THR A 160 -2.15 -18.46 -0.98
C THR A 160 -3.46 -19.21 -0.80
N PHE A 161 -3.39 -20.38 -0.19
CA PHE A 161 -4.53 -21.25 0.09
C PHE A 161 -4.73 -21.37 1.60
N GLU A 162 -5.89 -20.91 2.05
CA GLU A 162 -6.21 -20.73 3.46
C GLU A 162 -7.10 -21.85 4.01
N ASP A 163 -7.09 -22.00 5.34
CA ASP A 163 -7.96 -22.93 6.05
C ASP A 163 -9.45 -22.52 6.01
N SER A 164 -10.35 -23.44 6.35
CA SER A 164 -11.81 -23.23 6.26
C SER A 164 -12.36 -22.14 7.21
N SER A 165 -11.62 -21.78 8.26
CA SER A 165 -12.01 -20.75 9.23
C SER A 165 -11.44 -19.36 8.90
N TYR A 166 -10.55 -19.25 7.91
CA TYR A 166 -9.92 -18.00 7.50
C TYR A 166 -10.91 -16.88 7.20
N LEU A 167 -11.90 -17.14 6.35
CA LEU A 167 -12.89 -16.13 5.95
C LEU A 167 -13.68 -15.60 7.15
N SER A 168 -13.99 -16.46 8.11
CA SER A 168 -14.67 -16.06 9.35
C SER A 168 -13.79 -15.09 10.16
N ARG A 169 -12.49 -15.38 10.32
CA ARG A 169 -11.56 -14.48 11.03
C ARG A 169 -11.38 -13.15 10.29
N TYR A 170 -11.27 -13.18 8.96
CA TYR A 170 -11.15 -11.98 8.13
C TYR A 170 -12.38 -11.07 8.29
N HIS A 171 -13.58 -11.62 8.13
CA HIS A 171 -14.82 -10.83 8.25
C HIS A 171 -15.02 -10.30 9.66
N GLN A 172 -14.73 -11.09 10.71
CA GLN A 172 -14.77 -10.61 12.09
C GLN A 172 -13.81 -9.43 12.32
N ALA A 173 -12.58 -9.50 11.82
CA ALA A 173 -11.62 -8.40 11.93
C ALA A 173 -12.08 -7.14 11.17
N SER A 174 -12.66 -7.32 9.97
CA SER A 174 -13.25 -6.21 9.21
C SER A 174 -14.43 -5.57 9.92
N GLU A 175 -15.34 -6.37 10.49
CA GLU A 175 -16.49 -5.87 11.25
C GLU A 175 -16.06 -5.12 12.51
N LEU A 176 -15.08 -5.64 13.24
CA LEU A 176 -14.49 -4.95 14.39
C LEU A 176 -14.00 -3.55 14.01
N TRP A 177 -13.20 -3.46 12.94
CA TRP A 177 -12.64 -2.18 12.53
C TRP A 177 -13.68 -1.20 11.99
N LYS A 178 -14.55 -1.65 11.08
CA LYS A 178 -15.55 -0.81 10.41
C LYS A 178 -16.68 -0.40 11.37
N GLY A 179 -16.98 -1.24 12.36
CA GLY A 179 -18.02 -1.01 13.37
C GLY A 179 -17.55 -0.28 14.63
N ARG A 180 -16.26 0.07 14.76
CA ARG A 180 -15.74 0.73 15.97
C ARG A 180 -16.37 2.11 16.19
N ALA A 181 -16.54 2.47 17.47
CA ALA A 181 -17.09 3.77 17.85
C ALA A 181 -16.05 4.89 17.64
N ARG A 182 -16.20 5.64 16.54
CA ARG A 182 -15.27 6.72 16.15
C ARG A 182 -15.55 8.08 16.81
N GLY A 183 -16.81 8.38 17.12
CA GLY A 183 -17.26 9.71 17.56
C GLY A 183 -18.00 9.67 18.90
N LEU A 184 -17.36 9.12 19.94
CA LEU A 184 -17.90 9.21 21.30
C LEU A 184 -17.73 10.64 21.85
N PRO A 185 -18.58 11.08 22.80
CA PRO A 185 -18.41 12.37 23.47
C PRO A 185 -17.07 12.50 24.18
N ASP A 186 -16.58 11.40 24.75
CA ASP A 186 -15.23 11.29 25.32
C ASP A 186 -14.28 10.71 24.27
N SER A 187 -13.33 11.54 23.81
CA SER A 187 -12.36 11.14 22.79
C SER A 187 -11.29 10.20 23.34
N ASP A 188 -10.96 10.27 24.64
CA ASP A 188 -10.04 9.34 25.28
C ASP A 188 -10.65 7.94 25.34
N GLU A 189 -11.95 7.85 25.65
CA GLU A 189 -12.67 6.58 25.60
C GLU A 189 -12.72 6.02 24.16
N ALA A 190 -12.95 6.87 23.15
CA ALA A 190 -12.93 6.46 21.74
C ALA A 190 -11.56 5.91 21.32
N MET A 191 -10.47 6.57 21.74
CA MET A 191 -9.11 6.12 21.47
C MET A 191 -8.82 4.77 22.15
N GLN A 192 -9.13 4.62 23.44
CA GLN A 192 -8.92 3.37 24.17
C GLN A 192 -9.68 2.18 23.54
N ARG A 193 -10.93 2.40 23.12
CA ARG A 193 -11.71 1.38 22.41
C ARG A 193 -11.12 1.04 21.05
N THR A 194 -10.54 2.03 20.36
CA THR A 194 -9.86 1.84 19.08
C THR A 194 -8.58 1.03 19.24
N GLU A 195 -7.78 1.28 20.28
CA GLU A 195 -6.61 0.45 20.61
C GLU A 195 -7.02 -1.00 20.94
N ALA A 196 -8.06 -1.19 21.76
CA ALA A 196 -8.57 -2.52 22.08
C ALA A 196 -9.13 -3.26 20.85
N CYS A 197 -9.70 -2.54 19.89
CA CYS A 197 -10.11 -3.09 18.61
C CYS A 197 -8.92 -3.64 17.83
N VAL A 198 -7.82 -2.88 17.74
CA VAL A 198 -6.59 -3.33 17.07
C VAL A 198 -6.00 -4.57 17.73
N ASP A 199 -5.93 -4.60 19.07
CA ASP A 199 -5.42 -5.78 19.79
C ASP A 199 -6.20 -7.04 19.44
N ARG A 200 -7.53 -6.95 19.32
CA ARG A 200 -8.39 -8.09 18.93
C ARG A 200 -8.20 -8.47 17.46
N MET A 201 -8.06 -7.50 16.56
CA MET A 201 -7.79 -7.79 15.14
C MET A 201 -6.46 -8.52 14.98
N VAL A 202 -5.40 -8.04 15.62
CA VAL A 202 -4.06 -8.65 15.55
C VAL A 202 -4.09 -10.08 16.09
N GLN A 203 -4.85 -10.35 17.15
CA GLN A 203 -5.05 -11.72 17.67
C GLN A 203 -5.79 -12.63 16.68
N LEU A 204 -6.75 -12.10 15.91
CA LEU A 204 -7.56 -12.88 14.97
C LEU A 204 -6.81 -13.21 13.68
N VAL A 205 -6.10 -12.24 13.12
CA VAL A 205 -5.56 -12.34 11.74
C VAL A 205 -4.07 -12.08 11.62
N GLY A 206 -3.39 -11.76 12.72
CA GLY A 206 -2.00 -11.31 12.71
C GLY A 206 -1.87 -9.83 12.32
N LYS A 207 -0.70 -9.26 12.60
CA LYS A 207 -0.46 -7.82 12.49
C LYS A 207 -0.61 -7.27 11.07
N ASP A 208 -0.03 -7.96 10.07
CA ASP A 208 0.05 -7.45 8.70
C ASP A 208 -1.33 -7.51 8.02
N LEU A 209 -2.08 -8.59 8.22
CA LEU A 209 -3.44 -8.67 7.70
C LEU A 209 -4.39 -7.71 8.44
N ALA A 210 -4.17 -7.47 9.75
CA ALA A 210 -4.90 -6.42 10.48
C ALA A 210 -4.61 -5.03 9.91
N ALA A 211 -3.36 -4.69 9.59
CA ALA A 211 -3.00 -3.45 8.91
C ALA A 211 -3.74 -3.30 7.57
N TRP A 212 -3.74 -4.35 6.74
CA TRP A 212 -4.44 -4.32 5.45
C TRP A 212 -5.94 -4.04 5.63
N ILE A 213 -6.61 -4.81 6.49
CA ILE A 213 -8.05 -4.68 6.76
C ILE A 213 -8.37 -3.29 7.33
N ALA A 214 -7.52 -2.79 8.23
CA ALA A 214 -7.69 -1.47 8.81
C ALA A 214 -7.64 -0.38 7.72
N MET A 215 -6.60 -0.39 6.89
CA MET A 215 -6.42 0.62 5.85
C MET A 215 -7.46 0.53 4.74
N GLU A 216 -7.92 -0.67 4.38
CA GLU A 216 -9.06 -0.85 3.49
C GLU A 216 -10.32 -0.18 4.06
N GLY A 217 -10.62 -0.40 5.34
CA GLY A 217 -11.73 0.27 6.02
C GLY A 217 -11.56 1.79 6.13
N GLU A 218 -10.34 2.30 6.31
CA GLU A 218 -10.08 3.75 6.30
C GLU A 218 -10.31 4.37 4.92
N ARG A 219 -9.87 3.69 3.84
CA ARG A 219 -10.14 4.14 2.47
C ARG A 219 -11.64 4.19 2.18
N GLU A 220 -12.40 3.18 2.59
CA GLU A 220 -13.86 3.18 2.44
C GLU A 220 -14.52 4.33 3.21
N TYR A 221 -14.12 4.54 4.48
CA TYR A 221 -14.67 5.59 5.32
C TYR A 221 -14.37 6.99 4.78
N TRP A 222 -13.14 7.21 4.32
CA TRP A 222 -12.69 8.45 3.68
C TRP A 222 -13.40 8.69 2.36
N GLN A 223 -13.43 7.68 1.48
CA GLN A 223 -14.05 7.79 0.16
C GLN A 223 -15.51 8.22 0.31
N GLY A 224 -16.26 7.60 1.24
CA GLY A 224 -17.66 7.93 1.54
C GLY A 224 -17.93 9.39 1.93
N ARG A 225 -16.88 10.16 2.26
CA ARG A 225 -16.94 11.57 2.68
C ARG A 225 -16.17 12.50 1.74
N ASN A 226 -15.53 11.97 0.71
CA ASN A 226 -14.67 12.72 -0.18
C ASN A 226 -15.17 12.61 -1.62
N THR A 227 -15.77 13.70 -2.13
CA THR A 227 -16.30 13.74 -3.50
C THR A 227 -15.21 13.52 -4.56
N ALA A 228 -14.01 14.09 -4.37
CA ALA A 228 -12.91 13.89 -5.30
C ALA A 228 -12.43 12.43 -5.31
N GLY A 229 -12.31 11.82 -4.13
CA GLY A 229 -12.00 10.40 -3.95
C GLY A 229 -13.05 9.51 -4.62
N HIS A 230 -14.33 9.79 -4.45
CA HIS A 230 -15.41 9.09 -5.17
C HIS A 230 -15.28 9.17 -6.69
N VAL A 231 -15.01 10.36 -7.23
CA VAL A 231 -14.87 10.55 -8.68
C VAL A 231 -13.66 9.79 -9.21
N GLN A 232 -12.51 9.88 -8.53
CA GLN A 232 -11.29 9.19 -8.96
C GLN A 232 -11.44 7.66 -8.83
N LYS A 233 -11.99 7.16 -7.71
CA LYS A 233 -12.32 5.72 -7.58
C LYS A 233 -13.25 5.27 -8.69
N GLY A 234 -14.31 6.04 -8.95
CA GLY A 234 -15.28 5.71 -10.00
C GLY A 234 -14.66 5.62 -11.39
N ARG A 235 -13.64 6.42 -11.70
CA ARG A 235 -12.85 6.30 -12.93
C ARG A 235 -12.03 5.01 -12.97
N GLN A 236 -11.31 4.71 -11.88
CA GLN A 236 -10.51 3.48 -11.77
C GLN A 236 -11.38 2.21 -11.77
N ASP A 237 -12.58 2.26 -11.19
CA ASP A 237 -13.53 1.15 -11.13
C ASP A 237 -14.21 0.85 -12.46
N ARG A 238 -14.27 1.82 -13.40
CA ARG A 238 -14.67 1.52 -14.79
C ARG A 238 -13.73 0.51 -15.46
N LEU A 239 -12.50 0.42 -14.99
CA LEU A 239 -11.50 -0.56 -15.41
C LEU A 239 -11.32 -1.71 -14.41
N GLY A 240 -12.10 -1.71 -13.33
CA GLY A 240 -12.02 -2.69 -12.24
C GLY A 240 -10.71 -2.67 -11.44
N MET A 241 -10.01 -1.53 -11.42
CA MET A 241 -8.68 -1.41 -10.81
C MET A 241 -8.73 -1.14 -9.30
N GLY A 242 -9.76 -0.41 -8.83
CA GLY A 242 -9.90 0.00 -7.43
C GLY A 242 -8.78 0.90 -6.92
N TRP A 243 -8.42 0.81 -5.65
CA TRP A 243 -7.34 1.62 -5.03
C TRP A 243 -5.97 0.92 -4.99
N ALA A 244 -5.72 -0.09 -5.81
CA ALA A 244 -4.46 -0.85 -5.74
C ALA A 244 -3.20 -0.03 -6.08
N ASN A 245 -3.33 1.13 -6.72
CA ASN A 245 -2.26 2.09 -6.95
C ASN A 245 -2.03 3.08 -5.79
N HIS A 246 -2.56 2.82 -4.59
CA HIS A 246 -2.28 3.65 -3.43
C HIS A 246 -0.77 3.79 -3.20
N ASP A 247 -0.33 5.01 -2.93
CA ASP A 247 1.04 5.32 -2.51
C ASP A 247 1.08 5.38 -0.98
N HIS A 248 0.44 6.38 -0.40
CA HIS A 248 0.40 6.56 1.04
C HIS A 248 -0.96 7.06 1.56
N HIS A 249 -1.18 6.85 2.86
CA HIS A 249 -2.35 7.29 3.61
C HIS A 249 -1.92 8.36 4.62
N THR A 250 -2.63 9.48 4.70
CA THR A 250 -2.28 10.55 5.64
C THR A 250 -3.30 10.67 6.76
N PHE A 251 -2.81 10.62 7.99
CA PHE A 251 -3.59 10.83 9.21
C PHE A 251 -3.09 12.08 9.91
N ARG A 252 -4.00 13.01 10.17
CA ARG A 252 -3.76 14.17 11.03
C ARG A 252 -4.18 13.86 12.45
N SER A 253 -3.29 14.13 13.40
CA SER A 253 -3.55 13.92 14.82
C SER A 253 -3.26 15.16 15.65
N SER A 254 -4.05 15.33 16.71
CA SER A 254 -3.73 16.23 17.80
C SER A 254 -2.49 15.76 18.55
N ARG A 255 -1.79 16.69 19.20
CA ARG A 255 -0.59 16.39 20.00
C ARG A 255 -0.91 15.43 21.16
N HIS A 256 -2.11 15.52 21.72
CA HIS A 256 -2.63 14.64 22.77
C HIS A 256 -2.68 13.17 22.34
N PHE A 257 -3.20 12.88 21.13
CA PHE A 257 -3.36 11.51 20.65
C PHE A 257 -2.24 10.99 19.75
N PHE A 258 -1.26 11.82 19.39
CA PHE A 258 -0.24 11.44 18.40
C PHE A 258 0.52 10.14 18.76
N ARG A 259 1.01 10.03 20.00
CA ARG A 259 1.68 8.81 20.47
C ARG A 259 0.78 7.57 20.45
N HIS A 260 -0.52 7.76 20.67
CA HIS A 260 -1.52 6.68 20.64
C HIS A 260 -1.73 6.20 19.20
N LEU A 261 -1.77 7.14 18.26
CA LEU A 261 -1.82 6.84 16.83
C LEU A 261 -0.58 6.05 16.38
N VAL A 262 0.62 6.49 16.74
CA VAL A 262 1.87 5.76 16.42
C VAL A 262 1.83 4.34 16.99
N ASN A 263 1.56 4.18 18.30
CA ASN A 263 1.48 2.88 18.95
C ASN A 263 0.43 1.95 18.30
N LEU A 264 -0.72 2.50 17.90
CA LEU A 264 -1.74 1.75 17.19
C LEU A 264 -1.23 1.19 15.87
N MET A 265 -0.47 1.98 15.10
CA MET A 265 0.11 1.53 13.84
C MET A 265 1.21 0.49 14.09
N GLU A 266 2.05 0.66 15.11
CA GLU A 266 3.09 -0.33 15.45
C GLU A 266 2.51 -1.70 15.83
N LYS A 267 1.39 -1.73 16.57
CA LYS A 267 0.65 -2.97 16.86
C LYS A 267 0.22 -3.72 15.60
N MET A 268 -0.10 -3.00 14.52
CA MET A 268 -0.43 -3.55 13.20
C MET A 268 0.81 -3.81 12.34
N GLY A 269 2.02 -3.77 12.92
CA GLY A 269 3.26 -4.14 12.24
C GLY A 269 3.88 -3.03 11.40
N PHE A 270 3.40 -1.79 11.51
CA PHE A 270 4.12 -0.64 10.99
C PHE A 270 5.38 -0.36 11.84
N HIS A 271 6.36 0.31 11.25
CA HIS A 271 7.51 0.83 11.98
C HIS A 271 7.81 2.26 11.55
N CYS A 272 8.38 3.06 12.45
CA CYS A 272 8.86 4.40 12.14
C CYS A 272 10.01 4.33 11.13
N ARG A 273 9.80 4.87 9.93
CA ARG A 273 10.79 4.85 8.84
C ARG A 273 11.66 6.10 8.83
N GLU A 274 11.00 7.26 8.75
CA GLU A 274 11.67 8.56 8.64
C GLU A 274 10.79 9.66 9.24
N ARG A 275 11.41 10.80 9.53
CA ARG A 275 10.72 11.99 10.04
C ARG A 275 10.70 13.02 8.93
N PHE A 276 9.51 13.56 8.66
CA PHE A 276 9.35 14.63 7.68
C PHE A 276 9.08 15.94 8.41
N TYR A 277 9.77 17.01 8.00
CA TYR A 277 9.51 18.34 8.51
C TYR A 277 9.25 19.30 7.37
N ALA A 278 8.09 19.95 7.39
CA ALA A 278 7.66 20.88 6.35
C ALA A 278 8.43 22.23 6.36
N GLY A 279 9.39 22.39 7.28
CA GLY A 279 10.24 23.58 7.42
C GLY A 279 9.86 24.45 8.61
N LYS A 280 10.80 25.32 9.03
CA LYS A 280 10.70 26.12 10.27
C LYS A 280 9.42 26.96 10.37
N GLU A 281 8.90 27.39 9.23
CA GLU A 281 7.71 28.27 9.15
C GLU A 281 6.40 27.47 9.06
N ALA A 282 6.46 26.18 8.75
CA ALA A 282 5.26 25.36 8.58
C ALA A 282 4.59 25.03 9.93
N GLY A 283 5.38 24.85 11.00
CA GLY A 283 4.88 24.57 12.35
C GLY A 283 4.27 23.18 12.52
N TRP A 284 4.54 22.25 11.59
CA TRP A 284 4.10 20.86 11.64
C TRP A 284 5.14 19.94 11.00
N GLY A 285 5.05 18.66 11.32
CA GLY A 285 5.81 17.60 10.66
C GLY A 285 5.04 16.30 10.67
N ALA A 286 5.68 15.23 10.21
CA ALA A 286 5.07 13.92 10.15
C ALA A 286 6.04 12.82 10.59
N GLN A 287 5.50 11.83 11.29
CA GLN A 287 6.16 10.53 11.41
C GLN A 287 5.71 9.68 10.22
N VAL A 288 6.66 9.34 9.34
CA VAL A 288 6.39 8.41 8.24
C VAL A 288 6.55 7.00 8.77
N MET A 289 5.54 6.16 8.57
CA MET A 289 5.53 4.77 9.01
C MET A 289 5.31 3.83 7.84
N GLU A 290 5.91 2.63 7.90
CA GLU A 290 5.80 1.64 6.82
C GLU A 290 5.45 0.26 7.37
N ASN A 291 4.53 -0.44 6.70
CA ASN A 291 4.40 -1.89 6.79
C ASN A 291 4.87 -2.49 5.46
N SER A 292 6.12 -2.94 5.42
CA SER A 292 6.77 -3.45 4.21
C SER A 292 6.21 -4.80 3.74
N THR A 293 5.49 -5.52 4.60
CA THR A 293 4.78 -6.76 4.24
C THR A 293 3.51 -6.44 3.46
N CYS A 294 2.80 -5.40 3.86
CA CYS A 294 1.60 -4.92 3.19
C CYS A 294 1.88 -4.03 1.98
N GLY A 295 3.07 -3.42 1.92
CA GLY A 295 3.37 -2.37 0.95
C GLY A 295 2.56 -1.09 1.21
N ILE A 296 2.35 -0.74 2.47
CA ILE A 296 1.58 0.45 2.88
C ILE A 296 2.51 1.43 3.60
N VAL A 297 2.45 2.69 3.17
CA VAL A 297 3.11 3.83 3.80
C VAL A 297 2.05 4.75 4.42
N LEU A 298 2.36 5.27 5.60
CA LEU A 298 1.53 6.22 6.34
C LEU A 298 2.31 7.51 6.61
N PHE A 299 1.63 8.64 6.50
CA PHE A 299 2.10 9.93 7.00
C PHE A 299 1.23 10.29 8.20
N LEU A 300 1.84 10.32 9.40
CA LEU A 300 1.16 10.74 10.62
C LEU A 300 1.55 12.18 10.92
N ASP A 301 0.71 13.12 10.52
CA ASP A 301 0.93 14.56 10.68
C ASP A 301 0.58 15.03 12.09
N VAL A 302 1.40 15.92 12.64
CA VAL A 302 1.20 16.57 13.94
C VAL A 302 1.84 17.96 13.95
N ASP A 303 1.28 18.89 14.72
CA ASP A 303 1.93 20.18 14.98
C ASP A 303 3.23 19.94 15.77
N LEU A 304 4.33 20.55 15.34
CA LEU A 304 5.65 20.43 15.97
C LEU A 304 6.30 21.79 16.13
N ALA A 305 6.77 22.07 17.35
CA ALA A 305 7.64 23.20 17.61
C ALA A 305 9.07 22.93 17.10
N PRO A 306 9.84 23.96 16.68
CA PRO A 306 11.19 23.78 16.13
C PRO A 306 12.15 22.97 17.03
N GLU A 307 12.04 23.12 18.34
CA GLU A 307 12.83 22.42 19.34
C GLU A 307 12.50 20.93 19.47
N GLU A 308 11.32 20.51 19.00
CA GLU A 308 10.82 19.13 19.10
C GLU A 308 11.29 18.25 17.93
N LEU A 309 12.00 18.81 16.96
CA LEU A 309 12.57 18.05 15.85
C LEU A 309 13.66 17.07 16.28
N HIS A 310 14.24 17.30 17.46
CA HIS A 310 15.37 16.53 17.98
C HIS A 310 14.95 15.50 19.04
N ILE A 311 13.68 15.47 19.45
CA ILE A 311 13.16 14.47 20.41
C ILE A 311 12.54 13.29 19.68
N ASP A 312 12.15 12.25 20.41
CA ASP A 312 11.39 11.14 19.85
C ASP A 312 9.88 11.41 19.90
N PHE A 313 9.44 12.40 19.14
CA PHE A 313 8.05 12.88 19.16
C PHE A 313 7.02 11.80 18.75
N ALA A 314 7.46 10.70 18.16
CA ALA A 314 6.61 9.54 17.84
C ALA A 314 6.17 8.77 19.10
N HIS A 315 7.02 8.71 20.13
CA HIS A 315 6.79 7.90 21.32
C HIS A 315 6.70 8.75 22.61
N ASP A 316 7.35 9.90 22.63
CA ASP A 316 7.32 10.84 23.75
C ASP A 316 6.04 11.70 23.70
N PRO A 317 5.38 11.96 24.85
CA PRO A 317 4.26 12.89 24.91
C PRO A 317 4.64 14.29 24.44
N LEU A 318 3.81 14.86 23.58
CA LEU A 318 3.96 16.24 23.12
C LEU A 318 3.09 17.17 23.99
N PRO A 319 3.68 18.13 24.73
CA PRO A 319 2.91 19.06 25.56
C PRO A 319 2.06 19.99 24.69
N ASP A 320 1.00 20.56 25.24
CA ASP A 320 0.19 21.53 24.50
C ASP A 320 1.01 22.78 24.11
N LEU A 321 0.77 23.27 22.90
CA LEU A 321 1.32 24.55 22.44
C LEU A 321 0.38 25.69 22.85
N GLY A 322 0.93 26.89 23.06
CA GLY A 322 0.13 28.08 23.36
C GLY A 322 -0.80 28.51 22.22
N ARG A 323 -0.67 27.93 21.02
CA ARG A 323 -1.55 28.09 19.87
C ARG A 323 -1.57 26.80 19.04
N LEU A 324 -2.71 26.51 18.42
CA LEU A 324 -2.82 25.43 17.45
C LEU A 324 -2.13 25.83 16.14
N GLY A 325 -1.36 24.91 15.57
CA GLY A 325 -0.85 25.00 14.21
C GLY A 325 -1.89 24.49 13.20
N THR A 326 -1.44 24.25 11.97
CA THR A 326 -2.31 23.80 10.87
C THR A 326 -2.99 22.46 11.18
N ILE A 327 -2.26 21.53 11.79
CA ILE A 327 -2.77 20.19 12.06
C ILE A 327 -3.70 20.23 13.27
N GLY A 328 -3.28 20.90 14.35
CA GLY A 328 -4.09 21.04 15.56
C GLY A 328 -5.39 21.80 15.31
N LEU A 329 -5.37 22.84 14.48
CA LEU A 329 -6.59 23.56 14.10
C LEU A 329 -7.56 22.66 13.31
N TRP A 330 -7.03 21.85 12.39
CA TRP A 330 -7.83 20.88 11.65
C TRP A 330 -8.45 19.84 12.61
N CYS A 331 -7.66 19.29 13.52
CA CYS A 331 -8.16 18.32 14.51
C CYS A 331 -9.19 18.95 15.47
N ALA A 332 -9.03 20.21 15.87
CA ALA A 332 -10.02 20.90 16.70
C ALA A 332 -11.37 21.10 16.00
N LEU A 333 -11.37 21.25 14.67
CA LEU A 333 -12.59 21.44 13.87
C LEU A 333 -13.26 20.11 13.46
N HIS A 334 -12.47 19.07 13.20
CA HIS A 334 -12.95 17.84 12.58
C HIS A 334 -12.83 16.60 13.48
N GLY A 335 -11.98 16.66 14.51
CA GLY A 335 -11.51 15.53 15.30
C GLY A 335 -10.22 14.92 14.76
N ASP A 336 -9.65 13.97 15.50
CA ASP A 336 -8.49 13.18 15.06
C ASP A 336 -8.86 12.22 13.92
N SER A 337 -7.92 12.00 12.99
CA SER A 337 -8.16 11.22 11.77
C SER A 337 -8.51 9.75 12.04
N VAL A 338 -7.84 9.12 13.01
CA VAL A 338 -8.09 7.70 13.35
C VAL A 338 -9.46 7.49 14.01
N LEU A 339 -10.06 8.58 14.50
CA LEU A 339 -11.38 8.65 15.09
C LEU A 339 -12.42 9.10 14.05
N ASN A 340 -13.24 10.09 14.37
CA ASN A 340 -14.41 10.48 13.58
C ASN A 340 -14.07 11.30 12.32
N ALA A 341 -12.92 11.97 12.27
CA ALA A 341 -12.59 12.77 11.10
C ALA A 341 -12.30 11.90 9.87
N GLY A 342 -11.79 10.69 10.09
CA GLY A 342 -11.28 9.81 9.04
C GLY A 342 -9.93 10.29 8.51
N MET A 343 -9.33 9.47 7.63
CA MET A 343 -8.09 9.80 6.94
C MET A 343 -8.18 11.18 6.26
N HIS A 344 -7.09 11.95 6.26
CA HIS A 344 -7.05 13.28 5.67
C HIS A 344 -7.04 13.22 4.14
N HIS A 345 -6.12 12.43 3.57
CA HIS A 345 -6.07 12.15 2.14
C HIS A 345 -5.47 10.78 1.85
N LEU A 346 -5.74 10.29 0.64
CA LEU A 346 -5.12 9.13 0.02
C LEU A 346 -4.33 9.63 -1.18
N GLU A 347 -3.03 9.38 -1.20
CA GLU A 347 -2.21 9.62 -2.39
C GLU A 347 -2.13 8.33 -3.21
N VAL A 348 -2.09 8.47 -4.53
CA VAL A 348 -1.95 7.35 -5.46
C VAL A 348 -0.86 7.66 -6.47
N PHE A 349 -0.28 6.61 -7.05
CA PHE A 349 0.64 6.76 -8.17
C PHE A 349 -0.12 7.14 -9.46
N PHE A 350 0.43 8.08 -10.23
CA PHE A 350 -0.15 8.66 -11.45
C PHE A 350 0.73 8.50 -12.67
#